data_AF-A0A7C7K4U8-F1
#
_entry.id   AF-A0A7C7K4U8-F1
#
_cell.length_a   1.000
_cell.length_b   1.000
_cell.length_c   1.000
_cell.angle_alpha   90.00
_cell.angle_beta   90.00
_cell.angle_gamma   90.00
#
_symmetry.space_group_name_H-M   'P 1'
#
loop_
_entity.id
_entity.type
_entity.pdbx_description
1 polymer ?
#
loop_
_entity_poly.entity_id
_entity_poly.type
_entity_poly.pdbx_seq_one_letter_code
_entity_poly.pdbx_strand_id
1 'polypeptide(L)'
;VFQSINSENPDVYCLDEFANFTVYSDLVISGVYNLNCSGGGNPSDVVVEVIGVAPFNYSIISPITIDNGANNIFSGLPNGTYEIKVEDACGSIENITVNLENLLPLVRANTPDDFTICKDDGVEQEVFQLDTQNEQILGNQNPNNYTITYHLSQSDADSGNNPLPNQFTNNTNPQTVYARVVHNNLMLCHATTSFQIYVGQVPVFSEEETVYICPDGTAMLTADSGFDAYLWSTEETTQSITVDQAGTYTVTIIDEIGDFYCENTKNYQVVNSEPPTIESIEISDWTANDNTIAVMVSGSGNYVYSLDGINYQTQNTFFNLQPGEYVVYVKDNNGCGIIDKDVYLLNYPKFFTPNGDDVNEFWQIKFASLEPDLNVFIFDRYGKLLKQFGSQDAGWDGTYNGNTMPTNDYWFVVTRANGLTYKGHFTLKR
;
A
#
# COMPACT_ATOMS: atom_id res chain seq x y z
N VAL A 1 65.98 -5.39 17.49
CA VAL A 1 66.35 -3.95 17.45
C VAL A 1 67.76 -3.86 16.88
N PHE A 2 67.98 -3.11 15.80
CA PHE A 2 69.27 -3.03 15.11
C PHE A 2 70.24 -2.10 15.84
N GLN A 3 71.55 -2.37 15.71
CA GLN A 3 72.60 -1.44 16.12
C GLN A 3 73.40 -1.00 14.88
N SER A 4 73.78 0.27 14.81
CA SER A 4 74.69 0.75 13.77
C SER A 4 76.13 0.37 14.10
N ILE A 5 76.86 -0.10 13.09
CA ILE A 5 78.32 -0.22 13.16
C ILE A 5 78.93 0.78 12.17
N ASN A 6 79.92 1.52 12.65
CA ASN A 6 80.59 2.59 11.91
C ASN A 6 81.12 2.08 10.57
N SER A 7 80.50 2.51 9.48
CA SER A 7 81.21 2.70 8.22
C SER A 7 81.92 4.05 8.31
N GLU A 8 83.17 4.15 7.82
CA GLU A 8 83.96 5.38 7.86
C GLU A 8 83.36 6.53 7.01
N ASN A 9 82.13 6.37 6.49
CA ASN A 9 81.39 7.36 5.73
C ASN A 9 80.16 7.85 6.55
N PRO A 10 80.09 9.15 6.92
CA PRO A 10 79.01 9.69 7.77
C PRO A 10 77.60 9.64 7.15
N ASP A 11 77.49 9.32 5.85
CA ASP A 11 76.20 9.22 5.14
C ASP A 11 75.73 7.78 4.89
N VAL A 12 76.47 6.75 5.37
CA VAL A 12 76.12 5.33 5.17
C VAL A 12 75.99 4.60 6.50
N TYR A 13 74.75 4.30 6.90
CA TYR A 13 74.44 3.47 8.07
C TYR A 13 74.24 2.02 7.63
N CYS A 14 75.22 1.16 7.94
CA CYS A 14 75.04 -0.28 7.84
C CYS A 14 74.37 -0.78 9.14
N LEU A 15 73.17 -1.32 9.03
CA LEU A 15 72.47 -1.97 10.13
C LEU A 15 72.83 -3.45 10.13
N ASP A 16 73.28 -3.94 11.29
CA ASP A 16 73.50 -5.38 11.50
C ASP A 16 72.54 -5.89 12.57
N GLU A 17 72.13 -7.15 12.44
CA GLU A 17 71.21 -7.78 13.39
C GLU A 17 71.94 -7.99 14.72
N PHE A 18 71.65 -7.15 15.72
CA PHE A 18 72.33 -7.23 17.02
C PHE A 18 71.93 -8.48 17.80
N ALA A 19 70.64 -8.81 17.80
CA ALA A 19 70.07 -10.04 18.32
C ALA A 19 68.62 -10.20 17.85
N ASN A 20 68.24 -11.41 17.49
CA ASN A 20 66.85 -11.82 17.44
C ASN A 20 66.33 -12.08 18.86
N PHE A 21 65.19 -11.50 19.19
CA PHE A 21 64.43 -11.87 20.37
C PHE A 21 62.98 -12.14 19.96
N THR A 22 62.36 -13.10 20.63
CA THR A 22 60.95 -13.43 20.45
C THR A 22 60.20 -12.83 21.62
N VAL A 23 59.19 -12.00 21.33
CA VAL A 23 58.24 -11.54 22.35
C VAL A 23 57.17 -12.61 22.43
N TYR A 24 57.05 -13.23 23.61
CA TYR A 24 55.97 -14.14 23.89
C TYR A 24 54.76 -13.36 24.41
N SER A 25 53.56 -13.87 24.16
CA SER A 25 52.35 -13.38 24.80
C SER A 25 52.42 -13.67 26.30
N ASP A 26 51.96 -12.73 27.12
CA ASP A 26 51.79 -12.97 28.55
C ASP A 26 50.84 -14.16 28.77
N LEU A 27 51.10 -14.95 29.82
CA LEU A 27 50.17 -15.99 30.23
C LEU A 27 48.86 -15.32 30.65
N VAL A 28 47.75 -15.75 30.05
CA VAL A 28 46.41 -15.27 30.37
C VAL A 28 45.47 -16.47 30.40
N ILE A 29 44.69 -16.59 31.47
CA ILE A 29 43.54 -17.49 31.49
C ILE A 29 42.41 -16.81 30.71
N SER A 30 42.20 -17.24 29.47
CA SER A 30 41.23 -16.63 28.54
C SER A 30 39.80 -17.07 28.82
N GLY A 31 39.61 -18.22 29.47
CA GLY A 31 38.29 -18.71 29.84
C GLY A 31 38.33 -19.91 30.77
N VAL A 32 37.27 -20.06 31.57
CA VAL A 32 37.01 -21.26 32.37
C VAL A 32 35.56 -21.64 32.15
N TYR A 33 35.33 -22.88 31.78
CA TYR A 33 34.02 -23.36 31.37
C TYR A 33 33.74 -24.73 31.99
N ASN A 34 32.46 -25.05 32.23
CA ASN A 34 32.09 -26.44 32.48
C ASN A 34 31.86 -27.18 31.15
N LEU A 35 31.97 -28.51 31.17
CA LEU A 35 31.74 -29.35 30.00
C LEU A 35 30.30 -29.87 29.91
N ASN A 36 29.32 -29.10 30.38
CA ASN A 36 27.89 -29.41 30.24
C ASN A 36 27.39 -29.15 28.81
N CYS A 37 27.89 -29.92 27.85
CA CYS A 37 27.62 -29.82 26.42
C CYS A 37 27.71 -31.20 25.76
N SER A 38 27.10 -31.38 24.58
CA SER A 38 27.05 -32.67 23.90
C SER A 38 28.43 -33.14 23.43
N GLY A 39 28.80 -34.36 23.79
CA GLY A 39 30.15 -34.92 23.56
C GLY A 39 31.20 -34.46 24.56
N GLY A 40 30.84 -33.56 25.49
CA GLY A 40 31.69 -33.13 26.60
C GLY A 40 31.81 -34.18 27.70
N GLY A 41 32.55 -33.81 28.74
CA GLY A 41 32.69 -34.59 29.97
C GLY A 41 31.45 -34.53 30.87
N ASN A 42 31.62 -34.85 32.15
CA ASN A 42 30.58 -34.64 33.14
C ASN A 42 30.31 -33.12 33.29
N PRO A 43 29.09 -32.66 33.61
CA PRO A 43 28.83 -31.25 33.96
C PRO A 43 29.72 -30.70 35.09
N SER A 44 30.28 -31.58 35.93
CA SER A 44 31.28 -31.28 36.96
C SER A 44 32.73 -31.18 36.44
N ASP A 45 32.96 -31.42 35.14
CA ASP A 45 34.28 -31.28 34.54
C ASP A 45 34.49 -29.83 34.09
N VAL A 46 35.64 -29.26 34.47
CA VAL A 46 36.00 -27.86 34.20
C VAL A 46 37.18 -27.82 33.25
N VAL A 47 37.01 -27.14 32.11
CA VAL A 47 38.10 -26.86 31.16
C VAL A 47 38.62 -25.45 31.35
N VAL A 48 39.93 -25.30 31.28
CA VAL A 48 40.63 -24.01 31.36
C VAL A 48 41.26 -23.71 30.00
N GLU A 49 40.89 -22.58 29.43
CA GLU A 49 41.50 -22.03 28.21
C GLU A 49 42.54 -20.99 28.58
N VAL A 50 43.72 -21.09 27.96
CA VAL A 50 44.84 -20.19 28.22
C VAL A 50 45.51 -19.75 26.93
N ILE A 51 46.04 -18.54 26.96
CA ILE A 51 46.95 -17.98 25.96
C ILE A 51 48.30 -17.81 26.65
N GLY A 52 49.38 -18.28 26.04
CA GLY A 52 50.72 -18.18 26.60
C GLY A 52 51.71 -19.15 25.95
N VAL A 53 52.82 -19.44 26.63
CA VAL A 53 53.89 -20.29 26.11
C VAL A 53 53.78 -21.73 26.64
N ALA A 54 53.35 -22.66 25.80
CA ALA A 54 53.30 -24.08 26.14
C ALA A 54 54.72 -24.69 26.39
N PRO A 55 54.86 -25.76 27.19
CA PRO A 55 53.80 -26.48 27.90
C PRO A 55 53.24 -25.72 29.10
N PHE A 56 51.98 -26.00 29.42
CA PHE A 56 51.29 -25.46 30.59
C PHE A 56 51.17 -26.54 31.67
N ASN A 57 51.21 -26.12 32.94
CA ASN A 57 50.90 -26.95 34.10
C ASN A 57 49.69 -26.39 34.84
N TYR A 58 48.65 -27.21 35.01
CA TYR A 58 47.37 -26.83 35.61
C TYR A 58 47.25 -27.44 37.00
N SER A 59 46.83 -26.64 37.98
CA SER A 59 46.60 -27.11 39.35
C SER A 59 45.45 -26.36 40.01
N ILE A 60 44.83 -26.98 41.01
CA ILE A 60 43.93 -26.34 41.96
C ILE A 60 44.72 -26.18 43.26
N ILE A 61 44.71 -24.98 43.84
CA ILE A 61 45.43 -24.68 45.07
C ILE A 61 44.51 -24.41 46.27
N SER A 62 43.21 -24.24 46.05
CA SER A 62 42.18 -24.07 47.08
C SER A 62 40.81 -24.54 46.55
N PRO A 63 39.93 -25.17 47.35
CA PRO A 63 40.08 -25.49 48.78
C PRO A 63 40.87 -26.79 49.01
N ILE A 64 41.15 -27.53 47.94
CA ILE A 64 41.95 -28.75 47.89
C ILE A 64 43.12 -28.53 46.96
N THR A 65 44.21 -29.25 47.16
CA THR A 65 45.36 -29.20 46.25
C THR A 65 45.30 -30.36 45.27
N ILE A 66 45.12 -30.06 43.99
CA ILE A 66 45.16 -31.02 42.89
C ILE A 66 46.21 -30.56 41.88
N ASP A 67 47.19 -31.39 41.56
CA ASP A 67 48.09 -31.17 40.42
C ASP A 67 47.57 -31.98 39.23
N ASN A 68 47.16 -31.28 38.17
CA ASN A 68 46.59 -31.88 36.97
C ASN A 68 47.60 -31.96 35.81
N GLY A 69 48.87 -31.62 36.07
CA GLY A 69 49.92 -31.71 35.07
C GLY A 69 49.60 -30.85 33.84
N ALA A 70 49.86 -31.41 32.65
CA ALA A 70 49.55 -30.76 31.37
C ALA A 70 48.07 -30.84 30.95
N ASN A 71 47.19 -31.46 31.76
CA ASN A 71 45.78 -31.61 31.42
C ASN A 71 45.01 -30.33 31.80
N ASN A 72 44.34 -29.71 30.84
CA ASN A 72 43.56 -28.51 31.04
C ASN A 72 42.11 -28.79 31.49
N ILE A 73 41.75 -30.06 31.70
CA ILE A 73 40.41 -30.49 32.17
C ILE A 73 40.52 -31.09 33.57
N PHE A 74 39.83 -30.49 34.54
CA PHE A 74 39.65 -31.03 35.88
C PHE A 74 38.33 -31.79 35.95
N SER A 75 38.39 -33.12 36.12
CA SER A 75 37.19 -33.96 36.10
C SER A 75 36.58 -34.19 37.48
N GLY A 76 35.25 -34.27 37.52
CA GLY A 76 34.48 -34.73 38.69
C GLY A 76 34.58 -33.82 39.92
N LEU A 77 34.75 -32.51 39.72
CA LEU A 77 34.83 -31.56 40.82
C LEU A 77 33.46 -31.38 41.48
N PRO A 78 33.33 -31.55 42.82
CA PRO A 78 32.10 -31.18 43.53
C PRO A 78 31.77 -29.69 43.38
N ASN A 79 30.50 -29.33 43.51
CA ASN A 79 30.10 -27.92 43.54
C ASN A 79 30.86 -27.16 44.64
N GLY A 80 31.37 -25.98 44.29
CA GLY A 80 32.16 -25.15 45.18
C GLY A 80 32.97 -24.10 44.44
N THR A 81 33.73 -23.32 45.21
CA THR A 81 34.65 -22.30 44.70
C THR A 81 36.07 -22.84 44.70
N TYR A 82 36.76 -22.75 43.57
CA TYR A 82 38.11 -23.26 43.39
C TYR A 82 39.06 -22.15 42.92
N GLU A 83 40.28 -22.16 43.42
CA GLU A 83 41.38 -21.36 42.91
C GLU A 83 42.23 -22.23 41.99
N ILE A 84 42.17 -21.94 40.69
CA ILE A 84 42.92 -22.62 39.64
C ILE A 84 44.19 -21.81 39.37
N LYS A 85 45.34 -22.48 39.39
CA LYS A 85 46.65 -21.96 39.04
C LYS A 85 47.10 -22.60 37.72
N VAL A 86 47.53 -21.77 36.77
CA VAL A 86 48.22 -22.19 35.55
C VAL A 86 49.65 -21.64 35.56
N GLU A 87 50.60 -22.48 35.19
CA GLU A 87 52.01 -22.12 35.03
C GLU A 87 52.46 -22.45 33.60
N ASP A 88 53.15 -21.53 32.92
CA ASP A 88 53.65 -21.71 31.56
C ASP A 88 55.12 -22.19 31.52
N ALA A 89 55.65 -22.44 30.33
CA ALA A 89 57.02 -22.90 30.15
C ALA A 89 58.10 -21.90 30.60
N CYS A 90 57.74 -20.62 30.69
CA CYS A 90 58.61 -19.53 31.12
C CYS A 90 58.59 -19.33 32.64
N GLY A 91 57.76 -20.09 33.36
CA GLY A 91 57.56 -19.95 34.82
C GLY A 91 56.61 -18.81 35.19
N SER A 92 55.89 -18.25 34.22
CA SER A 92 54.81 -17.29 34.48
C SER A 92 53.66 -18.02 35.15
N ILE A 93 53.02 -17.40 36.15
CA ILE A 93 51.92 -18.00 36.89
C ILE A 93 50.71 -17.08 36.83
N GLU A 94 49.56 -17.64 36.47
CA GLU A 94 48.26 -16.97 36.53
C GLU A 94 47.28 -17.79 37.37
N ASN A 95 46.49 -17.07 38.19
CA ASN A 95 45.49 -17.67 39.05
C ASN A 95 44.10 -17.10 38.73
N ILE A 96 43.08 -17.95 38.81
CA ILE A 96 41.68 -17.53 38.75
C ILE A 96 40.85 -18.24 39.81
N THR A 97 39.94 -17.50 40.45
CA THR A 97 38.96 -18.08 41.36
C THR A 97 37.63 -18.22 40.63
N VAL A 98 37.09 -19.44 40.58
CA VAL A 98 35.82 -19.75 39.91
C VAL A 98 34.87 -20.47 40.86
N ASN A 99 33.58 -20.12 40.81
CA ASN A 99 32.52 -20.90 41.44
C ASN A 99 31.87 -21.77 40.37
N LEU A 100 31.94 -23.10 40.54
CA LEU A 100 31.41 -24.06 39.56
C LEU A 100 29.92 -23.89 39.31
N GLU A 101 29.17 -23.43 40.30
CA GLU A 101 27.71 -23.19 40.15
C GLU A 101 27.39 -22.05 39.19
N ASN A 102 28.36 -21.15 38.96
CA ASN A 102 28.21 -19.99 38.10
C ASN A 102 28.93 -20.15 36.75
N LEU A 103 29.61 -21.28 36.52
CA LEU A 103 30.29 -21.51 35.26
C LEU A 103 29.28 -21.74 34.13
N LEU A 104 29.49 -21.06 33.02
CA LEU A 104 28.75 -21.34 31.79
C LEU A 104 29.33 -22.59 31.11
N PRO A 105 28.51 -23.30 30.31
CA PRO A 105 29.02 -24.34 29.44
C PRO A 105 30.01 -23.79 28.43
N LEU A 106 30.98 -24.62 28.03
CA LEU A 106 31.96 -24.29 26.99
C LEU A 106 31.28 -23.85 25.70
N VAL A 107 30.15 -24.46 25.36
CA VAL A 107 29.35 -24.09 24.19
C VAL A 107 27.88 -24.10 24.55
N ARG A 108 27.14 -23.09 24.10
CA ARG A 108 25.68 -23.04 24.16
C ARG A 108 25.08 -22.74 22.79
N ALA A 109 23.86 -23.22 22.57
CA ALA A 109 23.05 -22.85 21.42
C ALA A 109 21.67 -22.43 21.94
N ASN A 110 21.34 -21.14 21.85
CA ASN A 110 19.99 -20.68 22.16
C ASN A 110 19.06 -20.98 20.97
N THR A 111 17.78 -21.23 21.23
CA THR A 111 16.77 -21.38 20.16
C THR A 111 16.46 -20.01 19.58
N PRO A 112 16.73 -19.77 18.28
CA PRO A 112 16.33 -18.54 17.63
C PRO A 112 14.84 -18.59 17.27
N ASP A 113 14.29 -17.44 16.87
CA ASP A 113 12.97 -17.35 16.26
C ASP A 113 12.94 -18.11 14.92
N ASP A 114 11.76 -18.58 14.52
CA ASP A 114 11.55 -19.16 13.20
C ASP A 114 11.85 -18.11 12.11
N PHE A 115 12.47 -18.54 11.00
CA PHE A 115 12.87 -17.67 9.92
C PHE A 115 11.87 -17.74 8.76
N THR A 116 11.05 -16.70 8.64
CA THR A 116 9.97 -16.68 7.66
C THR A 116 10.13 -15.58 6.62
N ILE A 117 9.71 -15.86 5.38
CA ILE A 117 9.67 -14.91 4.27
C ILE A 117 8.27 -14.96 3.62
N CYS A 118 7.67 -13.80 3.35
CA CYS A 118 6.42 -13.69 2.58
C CYS A 118 6.71 -13.39 1.11
N LYS A 119 5.99 -14.06 0.19
CA LYS A 119 6.13 -13.89 -1.26
C LYS A 119 4.80 -13.75 -1.99
N ASP A 120 4.81 -13.05 -3.12
CA ASP A 120 3.65 -12.78 -3.97
C ASP A 120 3.60 -13.64 -5.25
N ASP A 121 4.60 -14.49 -5.50
CA ASP A 121 4.72 -15.30 -6.72
C ASP A 121 4.03 -16.67 -6.64
N GLY A 122 3.44 -17.00 -5.49
CA GLY A 122 2.79 -18.28 -5.23
C GLY A 122 3.74 -19.46 -5.11
N VAL A 123 5.06 -19.24 -5.09
CA VAL A 123 6.08 -20.30 -5.00
C VAL A 123 6.54 -20.48 -3.56
N GLU A 124 6.39 -21.68 -3.03
CA GLU A 124 6.76 -22.07 -1.66
C GLU A 124 8.27 -22.29 -1.44
N GLN A 125 9.12 -21.81 -2.36
CA GLN A 125 10.57 -21.91 -2.29
C GLN A 125 11.22 -20.53 -2.26
N GLU A 126 12.21 -20.36 -1.38
CA GLU A 126 12.99 -19.14 -1.24
C GLU A 126 14.40 -19.42 -0.70
N VAL A 127 15.33 -18.48 -0.93
CA VAL A 127 16.69 -18.50 -0.39
C VAL A 127 16.69 -17.85 1.00
N PHE A 128 17.05 -18.64 2.00
CA PHE A 128 17.27 -18.18 3.38
C PHE A 128 18.75 -17.90 3.61
N GLN A 129 19.08 -16.73 4.17
CA GLN A 129 20.43 -16.38 4.63
C GLN A 129 20.61 -16.87 6.07
N LEU A 130 20.96 -18.14 6.28
CA LEU A 130 20.93 -18.79 7.59
C LEU A 130 21.85 -18.14 8.63
N ASP A 131 22.94 -17.50 8.20
CA ASP A 131 23.88 -16.82 9.10
C ASP A 131 23.32 -15.56 9.77
N THR A 132 22.17 -15.04 9.32
CA THR A 132 21.43 -13.99 10.06
C THR A 132 20.94 -14.48 11.42
N GLN A 133 20.79 -15.80 11.61
CA GLN A 133 20.37 -16.40 12.89
C GLN A 133 21.52 -16.55 13.90
N ASN A 134 22.77 -16.32 13.48
CA ASN A 134 23.95 -16.53 14.33
C ASN A 134 23.89 -15.71 15.63
N GLU A 135 23.41 -14.46 15.57
CA GLU A 135 23.36 -13.59 16.74
C GLU A 135 22.42 -14.14 17.83
N GLN A 136 21.21 -14.56 17.44
CA GLN A 136 20.25 -15.16 18.37
C GLN A 136 20.76 -16.49 18.92
N ILE A 137 21.32 -17.35 18.06
CA ILE A 137 21.86 -18.66 18.44
C ILE A 137 23.02 -18.51 19.45
N LEU A 138 23.94 -17.56 19.23
CA LEU A 138 25.07 -17.31 20.13
C LEU A 138 24.65 -16.60 21.41
N GLY A 139 23.66 -15.71 21.34
CA GLY A 139 23.33 -14.77 22.41
C GLY A 139 24.58 -13.96 22.80
N ASN A 140 24.97 -14.03 24.08
CA ASN A 140 26.11 -13.27 24.61
C ASN A 140 27.49 -13.91 24.37
N GLN A 141 27.57 -15.02 23.64
CA GLN A 141 28.86 -15.66 23.31
C GLN A 141 29.62 -14.81 22.28
N ASN A 142 30.95 -14.66 22.45
CA ASN A 142 31.77 -13.89 21.50
C ASN A 142 31.85 -14.63 20.15
N PRO A 143 31.31 -14.08 19.04
CA PRO A 143 31.23 -14.76 17.76
C PRO A 143 32.59 -15.18 17.17
N ASN A 144 33.69 -14.53 17.56
CA ASN A 144 35.03 -14.90 17.08
C ASN A 144 35.55 -16.22 17.69
N ASN A 145 34.96 -16.69 18.79
CA ASN A 145 35.39 -17.91 19.49
C ASN A 145 34.62 -19.15 19.02
N TYR A 146 33.55 -18.98 18.25
CA TYR A 146 32.65 -20.07 17.87
C TYR A 146 32.46 -20.16 16.36
N THR A 147 32.22 -21.37 15.89
CA THR A 147 31.79 -21.64 14.51
C THR A 147 30.38 -22.23 14.57
N ILE A 148 29.49 -21.70 13.73
CA ILE A 148 28.13 -22.22 13.54
C ILE A 148 28.06 -22.91 12.18
N THR A 149 27.44 -24.08 12.16
CA THR A 149 27.08 -24.80 10.92
C THR A 149 25.62 -25.19 10.96
N TYR A 150 24.96 -25.23 9.81
CA TYR A 150 23.53 -25.54 9.68
C TYR A 150 23.33 -26.89 8.97
N HIS A 151 22.27 -27.61 9.31
CA HIS A 151 22.06 -29.00 8.92
C HIS A 151 20.58 -29.33 8.73
N LEU A 152 20.28 -30.35 7.90
CA LEU A 152 18.91 -30.82 7.64
C LEU A 152 18.40 -31.88 8.62
N SER A 153 19.29 -32.44 9.44
CA SER A 153 18.93 -33.45 10.42
C SER A 153 19.67 -33.24 11.74
N GLN A 154 19.03 -33.62 12.84
CA GLN A 154 19.68 -33.62 14.15
C GLN A 154 20.95 -34.48 14.14
N SER A 155 20.94 -35.63 13.45
CA SER A 155 22.10 -36.52 13.37
C SER A 155 23.30 -35.89 12.64
N ASP A 156 23.06 -35.14 11.57
CA ASP A 156 24.10 -34.40 10.86
C ASP A 156 24.63 -33.25 11.74
N ALA A 157 23.73 -32.52 12.42
CA ALA A 157 24.11 -31.49 13.38
C ALA A 157 24.92 -32.03 14.55
N ASP A 158 24.62 -33.21 15.08
CA ASP A 158 25.33 -33.85 16.20
C ASP A 158 26.71 -34.38 15.77
N SER A 159 26.86 -34.78 14.51
CA SER A 159 28.12 -35.30 13.96
C SER A 159 28.96 -34.26 13.22
N GLY A 160 28.39 -33.10 12.89
CA GLY A 160 29.01 -32.06 12.06
C GLY A 160 29.13 -32.42 10.58
N ASN A 161 28.36 -33.40 10.10
CA ASN A 161 28.39 -33.86 8.71
C ASN A 161 27.44 -33.04 7.84
N ASN A 162 27.73 -32.96 6.52
CA ASN A 162 26.83 -32.34 5.52
C ASN A 162 26.35 -30.91 5.87
N PRO A 163 27.25 -29.98 6.23
CA PRO A 163 26.83 -28.60 6.53
C PRO A 163 26.19 -27.94 5.30
N LEU A 164 25.13 -27.19 5.54
CA LEU A 164 24.44 -26.39 4.56
C LEU A 164 25.24 -25.12 4.22
N PRO A 165 25.13 -24.60 2.99
CA PRO A 165 25.59 -23.25 2.68
C PRO A 165 24.79 -22.20 3.46
N ASN A 166 25.39 -21.04 3.75
CA ASN A 166 24.67 -19.93 4.40
C ASN A 166 23.47 -19.47 3.58
N GLN A 167 23.60 -19.48 2.24
CA GLN A 167 22.47 -19.24 1.33
C GLN A 167 21.82 -20.59 1.00
N PHE A 168 20.72 -20.91 1.68
CA PHE A 168 20.05 -22.19 1.56
C PHE A 168 18.64 -22.02 1.00
N THR A 169 18.30 -22.77 -0.06
CA THR A 169 16.94 -22.84 -0.59
C THR A 169 16.21 -24.01 0.04
N ASN A 170 14.99 -23.77 0.55
CA ASN A 170 14.19 -24.82 1.15
C ASN A 170 13.71 -25.87 0.13
N ASN A 171 13.60 -27.11 0.58
CA ASN A 171 13.11 -28.26 -0.19
C ASN A 171 11.65 -28.60 0.12
N THR A 172 11.19 -28.25 1.33
CA THR A 172 9.82 -28.40 1.82
C THR A 172 9.38 -27.11 2.49
N ASN A 173 8.08 -26.94 2.68
CA ASN A 173 7.53 -25.77 3.34
C ASN A 173 6.40 -26.23 4.30
N PRO A 174 6.56 -26.13 5.63
CA PRO A 174 7.75 -25.68 6.37
C PRO A 174 8.94 -26.66 6.29
N GLN A 175 10.11 -26.21 6.72
CA GLN A 175 11.31 -27.05 6.85
C GLN A 175 12.08 -26.74 8.14
N THR A 176 12.45 -27.77 8.90
CA THR A 176 13.29 -27.61 10.10
C THR A 176 14.78 -27.54 9.71
N VAL A 177 15.50 -26.57 10.28
CA VAL A 177 16.95 -26.42 10.18
C VAL A 177 17.57 -26.58 11.57
N TYR A 178 18.66 -27.34 11.66
CA TYR A 178 19.39 -27.57 12.89
C TYR A 178 20.72 -26.80 12.86
N ALA A 179 20.99 -26.01 13.88
CA ALA A 179 22.26 -25.29 14.02
C ALA A 179 23.16 -26.01 15.02
N ARG A 180 24.43 -26.18 14.67
CA ARG A 180 25.51 -26.72 15.52
C ARG A 180 26.49 -25.61 15.83
N VAL A 181 26.74 -25.38 17.11
CA VAL A 181 27.76 -24.46 17.62
C VAL A 181 28.95 -25.26 18.14
N VAL A 182 30.17 -24.86 17.79
CA VAL A 182 31.42 -25.43 18.31
C VAL A 182 32.41 -24.33 18.68
N HIS A 183 33.22 -24.55 19.72
CA HIS A 183 34.32 -23.65 20.06
C HIS A 183 35.50 -23.84 19.10
N ASN A 184 36.08 -22.76 18.58
CA ASN A 184 37.10 -22.79 17.52
C ASN A 184 38.40 -23.48 17.95
N ASN A 185 38.80 -23.28 19.21
CA ASN A 185 40.06 -23.81 19.74
C ASN A 185 39.88 -25.05 20.64
N LEU A 186 38.67 -25.23 21.20
CA LEU A 186 38.38 -26.25 22.21
C LEU A 186 37.26 -27.15 21.68
N MET A 187 37.57 -27.96 20.66
CA MET A 187 36.62 -28.84 19.98
C MET A 187 36.23 -30.08 20.81
N LEU A 188 36.10 -29.93 22.12
CA LEU A 188 35.80 -31.00 23.08
C LEU A 188 34.32 -31.39 23.03
N CYS A 189 33.44 -30.44 22.72
CA CYS A 189 32.00 -30.65 22.70
C CYS A 189 31.31 -29.69 21.72
N HIS A 190 30.01 -29.82 21.61
CA HIS A 190 29.16 -28.97 20.79
C HIS A 190 27.81 -28.74 21.47
N ALA A 191 27.06 -27.76 20.96
CA ALA A 191 25.65 -27.59 21.30
C ALA A 191 24.85 -27.53 19.99
N THR A 192 23.64 -28.08 20.02
CA THR A 192 22.70 -28.00 18.90
C THR A 192 21.40 -27.32 19.32
N THR A 193 20.76 -26.69 18.34
CA THR A 193 19.42 -26.09 18.45
C THR A 193 18.73 -26.21 17.09
N SER A 194 17.44 -25.88 17.00
CA SER A 194 16.69 -25.93 15.75
C SER A 194 15.65 -24.82 15.66
N PHE A 195 15.30 -24.44 14.44
CA PHE A 195 14.25 -23.50 14.09
C PHE A 195 13.60 -23.93 12.77
N GLN A 196 12.43 -23.38 12.45
CA GLN A 196 11.78 -23.59 11.17
C GLN A 196 12.13 -22.47 10.19
N ILE A 197 12.29 -22.84 8.92
CA ILE A 197 12.22 -21.93 7.80
C ILE A 197 10.88 -22.13 7.10
N TYR A 198 10.22 -21.03 6.73
CA TYR A 198 8.90 -21.06 6.10
C TYR A 198 8.76 -19.95 5.05
N VAL A 199 8.03 -20.26 3.97
CA VAL A 199 7.67 -19.31 2.92
C VAL A 199 6.16 -19.14 2.93
N GLY A 200 5.69 -17.98 3.39
CA GLY A 200 4.27 -17.63 3.38
C GLY A 200 3.85 -16.93 2.10
N GLN A 201 2.56 -17.01 1.76
CA GLN A 201 2.00 -16.27 0.64
C GLN A 201 1.46 -14.93 1.11
N VAL A 202 1.83 -13.86 0.40
CA VAL A 202 1.27 -12.53 0.60
C VAL A 202 -0.21 -12.57 0.18
N PRO A 203 -1.14 -12.04 0.99
CA PRO A 203 -2.54 -11.91 0.60
C PRO A 203 -2.68 -11.20 -0.76
N VAL A 204 -3.41 -11.84 -1.68
CA VAL A 204 -3.70 -11.29 -3.02
C VAL A 204 -5.17 -10.85 -3.08
N PHE A 205 -5.40 -9.62 -3.52
CA PHE A 205 -6.73 -9.01 -3.65
C PHE A 205 -6.85 -8.19 -4.93
N SER A 206 -8.07 -7.74 -5.25
CA SER A 206 -8.34 -6.90 -6.42
C SER A 206 -7.58 -5.57 -6.38
N GLU A 207 -7.44 -4.94 -7.55
CA GLU A 207 -6.87 -3.58 -7.68
C GLU A 207 -7.63 -2.53 -6.83
N GLU A 208 -7.05 -1.32 -6.77
CA GLU A 208 -7.58 -0.17 -6.04
C GLU A 208 -9.06 0.09 -6.36
N GLU A 209 -9.84 0.36 -5.32
CA GLU A 209 -11.28 0.59 -5.45
C GLU A 209 -11.60 2.07 -5.19
N THR A 210 -12.36 2.69 -6.10
CA THR A 210 -12.88 4.05 -5.91
C THR A 210 -14.36 3.96 -5.57
N VAL A 211 -14.75 4.54 -4.44
CA VAL A 211 -16.13 4.58 -3.95
C VAL A 211 -16.57 6.03 -3.82
N TYR A 212 -17.83 6.31 -4.18
CA TYR A 212 -18.37 7.66 -4.13
C TYR A 212 -19.34 7.81 -2.95
N ILE A 213 -19.27 8.95 -2.27
CA ILE A 213 -20.23 9.35 -1.23
C ILE A 213 -20.95 10.63 -1.62
N CYS A 214 -22.23 10.69 -1.30
CA CYS A 214 -23.07 11.88 -1.52
C CYS A 214 -23.04 12.80 -0.31
N PRO A 215 -23.50 14.07 -0.42
CA PRO A 215 -23.64 14.94 0.73
C PRO A 215 -24.47 14.27 1.84
N ASP A 216 -23.95 14.29 3.06
CA ASP A 216 -24.53 13.63 4.25
C ASP A 216 -24.74 12.10 4.10
N GLY A 217 -24.12 11.49 3.09
CA GLY A 217 -24.19 10.06 2.81
C GLY A 217 -23.03 9.27 3.43
N THR A 218 -23.13 7.95 3.34
CA THR A 218 -22.10 7.02 3.80
C THR A 218 -21.76 6.00 2.72
N ALA A 219 -20.52 5.53 2.68
CA ALA A 219 -20.09 4.39 1.86
C ALA A 219 -19.72 3.21 2.76
N MET A 220 -19.97 2.00 2.27
CA MET A 220 -19.47 0.77 2.89
C MET A 220 -18.25 0.30 2.10
N LEU A 221 -17.10 0.24 2.78
CA LEU A 221 -15.88 -0.35 2.23
C LEU A 221 -15.81 -1.80 2.68
N THR A 222 -15.58 -2.74 1.76
CA THR A 222 -15.54 -4.17 2.06
C THR A 222 -14.28 -4.79 1.49
N ALA A 223 -13.43 -5.34 2.37
CA ALA A 223 -12.24 -6.08 2.01
C ALA A 223 -12.60 -7.46 1.46
N ASP A 224 -11.69 -8.05 0.68
CA ASP A 224 -11.83 -9.42 0.16
C ASP A 224 -11.96 -10.44 1.32
N SER A 225 -12.81 -11.45 1.14
CA SER A 225 -13.06 -12.48 2.17
C SER A 225 -12.02 -13.60 2.15
N GLY A 226 -11.82 -14.28 3.28
CA GLY A 226 -11.04 -15.52 3.34
C GLY A 226 -9.68 -15.40 4.00
N PHE A 227 -9.46 -14.31 4.74
CA PHE A 227 -8.24 -14.04 5.51
C PHE A 227 -8.53 -14.05 7.00
N ASP A 228 -7.50 -14.20 7.83
CA ASP A 228 -7.64 -14.38 9.27
C ASP A 228 -7.95 -13.08 10.00
N ALA A 229 -7.37 -11.96 9.55
CA ALA A 229 -7.63 -10.66 10.15
C ALA A 229 -7.60 -9.50 9.16
N TYR A 230 -8.27 -8.41 9.58
CA TYR A 230 -8.34 -7.14 8.88
C TYR A 230 -7.94 -6.04 9.86
N LEU A 231 -7.21 -5.02 9.39
CA LEU A 231 -6.90 -3.82 10.15
C LEU A 231 -7.06 -2.60 9.25
N TRP A 232 -8.09 -1.80 9.50
CA TRP A 232 -8.35 -0.59 8.74
C TRP A 232 -7.51 0.58 9.25
N SER A 233 -7.26 1.58 8.39
CA SER A 233 -6.64 2.86 8.76
C SER A 233 -7.41 3.64 9.83
N THR A 234 -8.64 3.22 10.11
CA THR A 234 -9.53 3.76 11.14
C THR A 234 -9.46 2.98 12.46
N GLU A 235 -8.62 1.92 12.53
CA GLU A 235 -8.38 1.00 13.66
C GLU A 235 -9.42 -0.14 13.85
N GLU A 236 -10.44 -0.22 13.01
CA GLU A 236 -11.42 -1.31 13.00
C GLU A 236 -10.83 -2.60 12.44
N THR A 237 -11.39 -3.73 12.87
CA THR A 237 -10.90 -5.08 12.54
C THR A 237 -11.94 -5.97 11.84
N THR A 238 -13.07 -5.40 11.44
CA THR A 238 -14.10 -6.11 10.66
C THR A 238 -13.74 -6.16 9.18
N GLN A 239 -14.26 -7.13 8.44
CA GLN A 239 -14.08 -7.21 6.98
C GLN A 239 -14.60 -5.96 6.25
N SER A 240 -15.62 -5.30 6.79
CA SER A 240 -16.21 -4.09 6.23
C SER A 240 -16.30 -2.98 7.25
N ILE A 241 -16.15 -1.74 6.78
CA ILE A 241 -16.38 -0.51 7.57
C ILE A 241 -17.34 0.41 6.83
N THR A 242 -17.97 1.32 7.57
CA THR A 242 -18.79 2.41 7.01
C THR A 242 -18.09 3.74 7.23
N VAL A 243 -17.95 4.53 6.17
CA VAL A 243 -17.26 5.82 6.18
C VAL A 243 -18.16 6.92 5.63
N ASP A 244 -18.01 8.13 6.13
CA ASP A 244 -18.83 9.31 5.80
C ASP A 244 -17.98 10.49 5.31
N GLN A 245 -16.68 10.29 5.13
CA GLN A 245 -15.75 11.32 4.69
C GLN A 245 -14.97 10.86 3.46
N ALA A 246 -14.73 11.79 2.54
CA ALA A 246 -13.82 11.57 1.43
C ALA A 246 -12.38 11.51 1.93
N GLY A 247 -11.59 10.64 1.32
CA GLY A 247 -10.22 10.39 1.72
C GLY A 247 -9.71 9.05 1.21
N THR A 248 -8.44 8.78 1.51
CA THR A 248 -7.85 7.48 1.27
C THR A 248 -7.99 6.64 2.53
N TYR A 249 -8.56 5.45 2.38
CA TYR A 249 -8.66 4.44 3.43
C TYR A 249 -7.81 3.24 3.02
N THR A 250 -7.19 2.59 4.00
CA THR A 250 -6.43 1.37 3.76
C THR A 250 -6.93 0.25 4.65
N VAL A 251 -6.89 -0.98 4.14
CA VAL A 251 -7.06 -2.18 4.96
C VAL A 251 -5.83 -3.06 4.80
N THR A 252 -5.17 -3.34 5.92
CA THR A 252 -4.14 -4.36 6.02
C THR A 252 -4.84 -5.69 6.27
N ILE A 253 -4.66 -6.62 5.35
CA ILE A 253 -5.18 -7.98 5.39
C ILE A 253 -4.05 -8.88 5.88
N ILE A 254 -4.36 -9.75 6.82
CA ILE A 254 -3.40 -10.61 7.52
C ILE A 254 -3.83 -12.07 7.35
N ASP A 255 -2.87 -12.91 6.96
CA ASP A 255 -2.97 -14.36 6.86
C ASP A 255 -2.02 -14.99 7.90
N GLU A 256 -2.58 -15.67 8.90
CA GLU A 256 -1.88 -16.23 10.05
C GLU A 256 -1.37 -17.64 9.77
N ILE A 257 -0.08 -17.86 10.06
CA ILE A 257 0.64 -19.09 9.76
C ILE A 257 1.38 -19.52 11.02
N GLY A 258 0.65 -20.15 11.94
CA GLY A 258 1.18 -20.48 13.26
C GLY A 258 1.42 -19.23 14.09
N ASP A 259 2.66 -18.97 14.48
CA ASP A 259 3.06 -17.75 15.21
C ASP A 259 3.53 -16.62 14.29
N PHE A 260 3.49 -16.83 12.97
CA PHE A 260 3.87 -15.86 11.95
C PHE A 260 2.64 -15.39 11.17
N TYR A 261 2.75 -14.29 10.43
CA TYR A 261 1.70 -13.87 9.50
C TYR A 261 2.29 -13.18 8.26
N CYS A 262 1.62 -13.34 7.13
CA CYS A 262 1.85 -12.51 5.96
C CYS A 262 0.77 -11.43 5.88
N GLU A 263 1.17 -10.21 5.57
CA GLU A 263 0.24 -9.11 5.42
C GLU A 263 0.40 -8.41 4.07
N ASN A 264 -0.69 -7.82 3.60
CA ASN A 264 -0.68 -6.91 2.45
C ASN A 264 -1.75 -5.85 2.64
N THR A 265 -1.60 -4.69 1.99
CA THR A 265 -2.48 -3.54 2.19
C THR A 265 -3.21 -3.16 0.92
N LYS A 266 -4.54 -3.05 1.00
CA LYS A 266 -5.42 -2.60 -0.09
C LYS A 266 -5.86 -1.14 0.14
N ASN A 267 -5.88 -0.35 -0.93
CA ASN A 267 -6.28 1.05 -0.92
C ASN A 267 -7.72 1.23 -1.42
N TYR A 268 -8.46 2.10 -0.74
CA TYR A 268 -9.78 2.60 -1.14
C TYR A 268 -9.71 4.12 -1.28
N GLN A 269 -10.13 4.65 -2.42
CA GLN A 269 -10.32 6.09 -2.63
C GLN A 269 -11.79 6.45 -2.48
N VAL A 270 -12.12 7.19 -1.43
CA VAL A 270 -13.48 7.69 -1.20
C VAL A 270 -13.55 9.12 -1.72
N VAL A 271 -14.41 9.36 -2.70
CA VAL A 271 -14.54 10.65 -3.39
C VAL A 271 -15.95 11.20 -3.19
N ASN A 272 -16.05 12.49 -2.87
CA ASN A 272 -17.36 13.16 -2.83
C ASN A 272 -17.92 13.27 -4.25
N SER A 273 -19.20 12.95 -4.40
CA SER A 273 -19.99 13.19 -5.60
C SER A 273 -21.26 13.94 -5.22
N GLU A 274 -21.76 14.81 -6.09
CA GLU A 274 -22.89 15.68 -5.79
C GLU A 274 -23.95 15.57 -6.90
N PRO A 275 -25.23 15.83 -6.59
CA PRO A 275 -26.23 16.03 -7.64
C PRO A 275 -25.83 17.21 -8.53
N PRO A 276 -26.10 17.14 -9.84
CA PRO A 276 -25.83 18.26 -10.73
C PRO A 276 -26.66 19.49 -10.36
N THR A 277 -26.16 20.68 -10.71
CA THR A 277 -26.95 21.92 -10.73
C THR A 277 -27.05 22.42 -12.17
N ILE A 278 -28.26 22.66 -12.69
CA ILE A 278 -28.43 23.26 -14.03
C ILE A 278 -28.11 24.74 -13.98
N GLU A 279 -27.03 25.13 -14.66
CA GLU A 279 -26.60 26.53 -14.82
C GLU A 279 -27.37 27.22 -15.93
N SER A 280 -27.45 26.56 -17.10
CA SER A 280 -28.19 27.07 -18.25
C SER A 280 -28.67 25.95 -19.16
N ILE A 281 -29.71 26.25 -19.94
CA ILE A 281 -30.17 25.42 -21.04
C ILE A 281 -30.14 26.29 -22.29
N GLU A 282 -29.29 25.91 -23.23
CA GLU A 282 -29.14 26.59 -24.50
C GLU A 282 -30.02 25.89 -25.54
N ILE A 283 -30.85 26.67 -26.21
CA ILE A 283 -31.83 26.17 -27.17
C ILE A 283 -31.55 26.78 -28.54
N SER A 284 -31.53 25.95 -29.57
CA SER A 284 -31.63 26.39 -30.96
C SER A 284 -32.92 25.85 -31.55
N ASP A 285 -33.92 26.71 -31.73
CA ASP A 285 -35.25 26.33 -32.21
C ASP A 285 -35.67 27.11 -33.48
N TRP A 286 -36.98 27.23 -33.75
CA TRP A 286 -37.56 27.88 -34.93
C TRP A 286 -37.46 27.11 -36.25
N THR A 287 -37.07 25.83 -36.20
CA THR A 287 -37.09 24.91 -37.34
C THR A 287 -38.13 23.80 -37.14
N ALA A 288 -38.48 23.08 -38.22
CA ALA A 288 -39.45 22.00 -38.14
C ALA A 288 -38.90 20.71 -37.52
N ASN A 289 -37.61 20.40 -37.71
CA ASN A 289 -37.04 19.09 -37.34
C ASN A 289 -35.53 19.14 -36.98
N ASP A 290 -34.91 20.32 -36.97
CA ASP A 290 -33.46 20.47 -36.78
C ASP A 290 -33.19 21.47 -35.64
N ASN A 291 -33.80 21.18 -34.49
CA ASN A 291 -33.64 21.97 -33.28
C ASN A 291 -32.70 21.25 -32.30
N THR A 292 -32.10 22.00 -31.38
CA THR A 292 -31.16 21.48 -30.38
C THR A 292 -31.48 21.96 -28.97
N ILE A 293 -31.13 21.12 -27.99
CA ILE A 293 -31.11 21.45 -26.57
C ILE A 293 -29.73 21.07 -26.04
N ALA A 294 -29.00 22.02 -25.46
CA ALA A 294 -27.76 21.78 -24.74
C ALA A 294 -27.92 22.17 -23.27
N VAL A 295 -27.55 21.27 -22.36
CA VAL A 295 -27.71 21.45 -20.92
C VAL A 295 -26.34 21.69 -20.29
N MET A 296 -26.15 22.84 -19.65
CA MET A 296 -24.92 23.18 -18.95
C MET A 296 -25.14 23.00 -17.46
N VAL A 297 -24.32 22.16 -16.83
CA VAL A 297 -24.41 21.85 -15.39
C VAL A 297 -23.10 22.11 -14.67
N SER A 298 -23.20 22.32 -13.36
CA SER A 298 -22.07 22.40 -12.44
C SER A 298 -22.18 21.35 -11.33
N GLY A 299 -21.11 21.21 -10.54
CA GLY A 299 -20.98 20.29 -9.41
C GLY A 299 -19.86 19.26 -9.61
N SER A 300 -19.60 18.45 -8.59
CA SER A 300 -18.45 17.54 -8.52
C SER A 300 -18.72 16.11 -9.01
N GLY A 301 -19.95 15.79 -9.42
CA GLY A 301 -20.34 14.46 -9.92
C GLY A 301 -19.99 14.18 -11.38
N ASN A 302 -20.33 12.96 -11.82
CA ASN A 302 -20.15 12.51 -13.20
C ASN A 302 -21.52 12.41 -13.89
N TYR A 303 -21.84 13.36 -14.77
CA TYR A 303 -23.21 13.55 -15.21
C TYR A 303 -23.56 12.90 -16.55
N VAL A 304 -24.76 12.33 -16.61
CA VAL A 304 -25.39 11.79 -17.81
C VAL A 304 -26.76 12.44 -18.04
N TYR A 305 -27.17 12.56 -19.30
CA TYR A 305 -28.29 13.39 -19.74
C TYR A 305 -29.34 12.55 -20.46
N SER A 306 -30.63 12.88 -20.30
CA SER A 306 -31.74 12.23 -20.99
C SER A 306 -32.88 13.20 -21.33
N LEU A 307 -33.70 12.87 -22.33
CA LEU A 307 -34.96 13.57 -22.64
C LEU A 307 -36.21 12.75 -22.28
N ASP A 308 -36.06 11.48 -21.91
CA ASP A 308 -37.17 10.57 -21.60
C ASP A 308 -37.08 9.98 -20.19
N GLY A 309 -36.01 10.29 -19.46
CA GLY A 309 -35.74 9.79 -18.10
C GLY A 309 -35.29 8.34 -18.05
N ILE A 310 -35.16 7.66 -19.20
CA ILE A 310 -34.86 6.23 -19.32
C ILE A 310 -33.54 6.01 -20.06
N ASN A 311 -33.38 6.63 -21.22
CA ASN A 311 -32.20 6.50 -22.08
C ASN A 311 -31.25 7.67 -21.81
N TYR A 312 -30.10 7.37 -21.20
CA TYR A 312 -29.09 8.38 -20.86
C TYR A 312 -27.89 8.34 -21.80
N GLN A 313 -27.33 9.51 -22.07
CA GLN A 313 -26.11 9.72 -22.86
C GLN A 313 -25.10 10.57 -22.08
N THR A 314 -23.82 10.51 -22.45
CA THR A 314 -22.77 11.33 -21.82
C THR A 314 -22.68 12.72 -22.44
N GLN A 315 -23.15 12.90 -23.67
CA GLN A 315 -23.20 14.19 -24.33
C GLN A 315 -24.32 15.03 -23.72
N ASN A 316 -24.02 16.29 -23.44
CA ASN A 316 -24.99 17.22 -22.86
C ASN A 316 -25.90 17.89 -23.90
N THR A 317 -25.80 17.50 -25.18
CA THR A 317 -26.52 18.12 -26.30
C THR A 317 -27.36 17.09 -27.05
N PHE A 318 -28.60 17.48 -27.35
CA PHE A 318 -29.57 16.73 -28.14
C PHE A 318 -29.82 17.44 -29.47
N PHE A 319 -29.90 16.68 -30.56
CA PHE A 319 -30.01 17.19 -31.94
C PHE A 319 -31.25 16.65 -32.64
N ASN A 320 -31.60 17.25 -33.79
CA ASN A 320 -32.68 16.82 -34.67
C ASN A 320 -34.06 16.77 -33.97
N LEU A 321 -34.30 17.72 -33.05
CA LEU A 321 -35.53 17.77 -32.27
C LEU A 321 -36.65 18.48 -33.04
N GLN A 322 -37.88 18.04 -32.82
CA GLN A 322 -39.07 18.72 -33.33
C GLN A 322 -39.54 19.78 -32.34
N PRO A 323 -40.29 20.81 -32.78
CA PRO A 323 -40.95 21.72 -31.86
C PRO A 323 -41.90 20.96 -30.94
N GLY A 324 -41.84 21.25 -29.64
CA GLY A 324 -42.59 20.51 -28.63
C GLY A 324 -42.12 20.78 -27.22
N GLU A 325 -42.68 19.99 -26.31
CA GLU A 325 -42.37 19.97 -24.89
C GLU A 325 -41.38 18.83 -24.60
N TYR A 326 -40.34 19.16 -23.84
CA TYR A 326 -39.30 18.24 -23.41
C TYR A 326 -39.06 18.40 -21.91
N VAL A 327 -38.68 17.30 -21.26
CA VAL A 327 -38.11 17.33 -19.92
C VAL A 327 -36.66 16.90 -20.06
N VAL A 328 -35.71 17.76 -19.70
CA VAL A 328 -34.32 17.37 -19.61
C VAL A 328 -34.07 16.75 -18.24
N TYR A 329 -33.45 15.58 -18.22
CA TYR A 329 -33.01 14.91 -17.00
C TYR A 329 -31.49 14.92 -16.96
N VAL A 330 -30.90 15.29 -15.82
CA VAL A 330 -29.46 15.18 -15.57
C VAL A 330 -29.27 14.35 -14.30
N LYS A 331 -28.55 13.24 -14.44
CA LYS A 331 -28.30 12.28 -13.37
C LYS A 331 -26.81 12.21 -13.07
N ASP A 332 -26.46 12.16 -11.79
CA ASP A 332 -25.13 11.75 -11.37
C ASP A 332 -24.98 10.23 -11.53
N ASN A 333 -24.04 9.82 -12.37
CA ASN A 333 -23.74 8.42 -12.68
C ASN A 333 -23.11 7.70 -11.48
N ASN A 334 -22.55 8.44 -10.52
CA ASN A 334 -22.05 7.89 -9.26
C ASN A 334 -23.17 7.67 -8.21
N GLY A 335 -24.41 8.08 -8.52
CA GLY A 335 -25.60 7.75 -7.73
C GLY A 335 -26.12 8.88 -6.82
N CYS A 336 -25.54 10.09 -6.84
CA CYS A 336 -25.91 11.16 -5.91
C CYS A 336 -27.12 12.00 -6.30
N GLY A 337 -27.93 11.51 -7.23
CA GLY A 337 -29.26 12.03 -7.52
C GLY A 337 -29.52 12.32 -8.98
N ILE A 338 -30.71 12.86 -9.22
CA ILE A 338 -31.21 13.25 -10.53
C ILE A 338 -31.99 14.55 -10.37
N ILE A 339 -31.83 15.45 -11.33
CA ILE A 339 -32.66 16.65 -11.47
C ILE A 339 -33.31 16.67 -12.85
N ASP A 340 -34.41 17.38 -12.94
CA ASP A 340 -35.13 17.56 -14.19
C ASP A 340 -35.61 19.01 -14.37
N LYS A 341 -35.86 19.38 -15.63
CA LYS A 341 -36.37 20.70 -15.99
C LYS A 341 -37.14 20.67 -17.31
N ASP A 342 -38.27 21.37 -17.34
CA ASP A 342 -39.06 21.54 -18.56
C ASP A 342 -38.36 22.49 -19.56
N VAL A 343 -38.41 22.13 -20.84
CA VAL A 343 -37.81 22.85 -21.96
C VAL A 343 -38.77 22.86 -23.13
N TYR A 344 -38.99 24.04 -23.72
CA TYR A 344 -39.93 24.22 -24.82
C TYR A 344 -39.23 24.66 -26.11
N LEU A 345 -39.37 23.85 -27.16
CA LEU A 345 -38.90 24.17 -28.50
C LEU A 345 -40.05 24.77 -29.30
N LEU A 346 -39.93 26.05 -29.64
CA LEU A 346 -40.99 26.80 -30.31
C LEU A 346 -40.76 26.81 -31.82
N ASN A 347 -41.83 27.06 -32.56
CA ASN A 347 -41.78 27.32 -34.00
C ASN A 347 -43.00 28.16 -34.40
N TYR A 348 -43.06 28.60 -35.64
CA TYR A 348 -44.13 29.46 -36.14
C TYR A 348 -44.68 28.97 -37.49
N PRO A 349 -45.98 29.11 -37.73
CA PRO A 349 -46.56 28.89 -39.06
C PRO A 349 -45.95 29.86 -40.07
N LYS A 350 -45.56 29.36 -41.25
CA LYS A 350 -45.03 30.22 -42.33
C LYS A 350 -46.13 31.03 -43.03
N PHE A 351 -47.38 30.63 -42.88
CA PHE A 351 -48.54 31.35 -43.37
C PHE A 351 -49.78 31.06 -42.51
N PHE A 352 -50.83 31.87 -42.69
CA PHE A 352 -52.17 31.63 -42.17
C PHE A 352 -53.22 32.20 -43.14
N THR A 353 -54.47 31.75 -43.03
CA THR A 353 -55.55 32.05 -43.98
C THR A 353 -56.83 32.50 -43.28
N PRO A 354 -56.91 33.77 -42.83
CA PRO A 354 -58.11 34.28 -42.15
C PRO A 354 -59.24 34.56 -43.16
N ASN A 355 -59.97 33.52 -43.56
CA ASN A 355 -61.05 33.53 -44.57
C ASN A 355 -62.42 33.11 -44.01
N GLY A 356 -62.51 32.77 -42.72
CA GLY A 356 -63.74 32.37 -42.04
C GLY A 356 -64.16 30.92 -42.28
N ASP A 357 -63.23 30.04 -42.65
CA ASP A 357 -63.47 28.60 -42.82
C ASP A 357 -63.08 27.76 -41.58
N ASP A 358 -62.72 28.45 -40.49
CA ASP A 358 -62.24 27.89 -39.22
C ASP A 358 -60.86 27.20 -39.32
N VAL A 359 -60.14 27.35 -40.43
CA VAL A 359 -58.81 26.75 -40.65
C VAL A 359 -57.74 27.83 -40.85
N ASN A 360 -56.75 27.84 -39.95
CA ASN A 360 -55.67 28.86 -39.92
C ASN A 360 -56.19 30.30 -39.82
N GLU A 361 -57.27 30.53 -39.06
CA GLU A 361 -57.86 31.86 -38.85
C GLU A 361 -56.93 32.80 -38.07
N PHE A 362 -56.11 32.24 -37.18
CA PHE A 362 -55.18 32.99 -36.35
C PHE A 362 -53.74 32.55 -36.59
N TRP A 363 -52.84 33.54 -36.63
CA TRP A 363 -51.41 33.31 -36.57
C TRP A 363 -50.90 33.44 -35.14
N GLN A 364 -50.24 32.38 -34.65
CA GLN A 364 -49.69 32.28 -33.30
C GLN A 364 -48.42 31.41 -33.33
N ILE A 365 -47.49 31.67 -32.41
CA ILE A 365 -46.31 30.84 -32.19
C ILE A 365 -46.77 29.48 -31.61
N LYS A 366 -46.31 28.39 -32.22
CA LYS A 366 -46.61 27.03 -31.74
C LYS A 366 -45.93 26.81 -30.40
N PHE A 367 -46.66 26.19 -29.46
CA PHE A 367 -46.24 25.94 -28.07
C PHE A 367 -46.01 27.20 -27.22
N ALA A 368 -46.41 28.39 -27.70
CA ALA A 368 -46.28 29.62 -26.91
C ALA A 368 -47.01 29.57 -25.57
N SER A 369 -48.12 28.86 -25.48
CA SER A 369 -48.91 28.72 -24.25
C SER A 369 -48.15 28.06 -23.10
N LEU A 370 -47.05 27.35 -23.38
CA LEU A 370 -46.16 26.74 -22.38
C LEU A 370 -45.14 27.75 -21.81
N GLU A 371 -45.01 28.94 -22.41
CA GLU A 371 -44.20 30.05 -21.91
C GLU A 371 -45.09 31.26 -21.55
N PRO A 372 -45.65 31.33 -20.32
CA PRO A 372 -46.64 32.35 -19.94
C PRO A 372 -46.21 33.80 -20.21
N ASP A 373 -44.94 34.12 -20.01
CA ASP A 373 -44.40 35.48 -20.16
C ASP A 373 -43.92 35.80 -21.59
N LEU A 374 -44.13 34.89 -22.54
CA LEU A 374 -43.79 35.12 -23.95
C LEU A 374 -44.69 36.21 -24.54
N ASN A 375 -44.06 37.16 -25.22
CA ASN A 375 -44.73 38.27 -25.89
C ASN A 375 -44.39 38.29 -27.39
N VAL A 376 -45.41 38.52 -28.22
CA VAL A 376 -45.28 38.58 -29.68
C VAL A 376 -45.72 39.94 -30.19
N PHE A 377 -44.94 40.49 -31.12
CA PHE A 377 -45.19 41.75 -31.81
C PHE A 377 -45.18 41.51 -33.32
N ILE A 378 -46.21 41.99 -34.02
CA ILE A 378 -46.34 41.85 -35.48
C ILE A 378 -46.23 43.23 -36.15
N PHE A 379 -45.49 43.29 -37.24
CA PHE A 379 -45.16 44.49 -37.98
C PHE A 379 -45.49 44.35 -39.47
N ASP A 380 -45.83 45.47 -40.11
CA ASP A 380 -45.85 45.55 -41.57
C ASP A 380 -44.44 45.68 -42.18
N ARG A 381 -44.36 45.72 -43.52
CA ARG A 381 -43.11 45.86 -44.28
C ARG A 381 -42.34 47.17 -44.04
N TYR A 382 -42.96 48.15 -43.40
CA TYR A 382 -42.36 49.45 -43.08
C TYR A 382 -41.95 49.53 -41.60
N GLY A 383 -42.14 48.44 -40.82
CA GLY A 383 -41.81 48.39 -39.40
C GLY A 383 -42.89 48.98 -38.50
N LYS A 384 -44.09 49.26 -39.01
CA LYS A 384 -45.20 49.72 -38.17
C LYS A 384 -45.76 48.56 -37.36
N LEU A 385 -45.85 48.73 -36.03
CA LEU A 385 -46.49 47.77 -35.13
C LEU A 385 -48.00 47.68 -35.44
N LEU A 386 -48.47 46.47 -35.71
CA LEU A 386 -49.85 46.16 -36.03
C LEU A 386 -50.57 45.51 -34.84
N LYS A 387 -49.93 44.55 -34.19
CA LYS A 387 -50.53 43.76 -33.11
C LYS A 387 -49.48 43.37 -32.08
N GLN A 388 -49.88 43.35 -30.82
CA GLN A 388 -49.18 42.71 -29.72
C GLN A 388 -50.13 41.72 -29.06
N PHE A 389 -49.62 40.56 -28.65
CA PHE A 389 -50.33 39.57 -27.86
C PHE A 389 -49.37 38.69 -27.07
N GLY A 390 -49.87 38.06 -26.01
CA GLY A 390 -49.13 37.13 -25.16
C GLY A 390 -49.34 35.67 -25.54
N SER A 391 -48.72 34.79 -24.76
CA SER A 391 -48.75 33.33 -24.90
C SER A 391 -50.15 32.70 -24.87
N GLN A 392 -51.08 33.28 -24.09
CA GLN A 392 -52.43 32.74 -23.88
C GLN A 392 -53.48 33.32 -24.82
N ASP A 393 -53.10 34.28 -25.67
CA ASP A 393 -54.01 34.87 -26.63
C ASP A 393 -54.19 33.96 -27.85
N ALA A 394 -55.34 34.09 -28.52
CA ALA A 394 -55.64 33.33 -29.75
C ALA A 394 -54.65 33.62 -30.90
N GLY A 395 -53.90 34.73 -30.83
CA GLY A 395 -52.98 35.20 -31.86
C GLY A 395 -53.54 36.35 -32.68
N TRP A 396 -53.12 36.44 -33.94
CA TRP A 396 -53.54 37.51 -34.86
C TRP A 396 -54.41 37.00 -35.99
N ASP A 397 -55.58 37.63 -36.15
CA ASP A 397 -56.59 37.33 -37.18
C ASP A 397 -56.35 38.05 -38.52
N GLY A 398 -55.22 38.76 -38.66
CA GLY A 398 -54.93 39.53 -39.86
C GLY A 398 -55.74 40.82 -40.00
N THR A 399 -56.21 41.39 -38.89
CA THR A 399 -56.86 42.70 -38.86
C THR A 399 -56.03 43.77 -38.16
N TYR A 400 -56.22 45.04 -38.53
CA TYR A 400 -55.64 46.20 -37.86
C TYR A 400 -56.69 47.31 -37.76
N ASN A 401 -56.97 47.77 -36.55
CA ASN A 401 -58.04 48.75 -36.25
C ASN A 401 -59.40 48.36 -36.90
N GLY A 402 -59.74 47.07 -36.85
CA GLY A 402 -60.99 46.54 -37.41
C GLY A 402 -61.00 46.35 -38.94
N ASN A 403 -59.92 46.70 -39.65
CA ASN A 403 -59.82 46.52 -41.09
C ASN A 403 -58.96 45.31 -41.43
N THR A 404 -59.35 44.57 -42.48
CA THR A 404 -58.59 43.44 -43.02
C THR A 404 -57.27 43.90 -43.64
N MET A 405 -56.15 43.29 -43.21
CA MET A 405 -54.83 43.57 -43.78
C MET A 405 -54.61 42.83 -45.11
N PRO A 406 -53.89 43.40 -46.10
CA PRO A 406 -53.72 42.78 -47.41
C PRO A 406 -52.96 41.45 -47.37
N THR A 407 -53.16 40.59 -48.38
CA THR A 407 -52.28 39.44 -48.64
C THR A 407 -50.86 39.94 -48.86
N ASN A 408 -49.96 39.65 -47.92
CA ASN A 408 -48.57 40.11 -47.93
C ASN A 408 -47.73 39.32 -46.92
N ASP A 409 -46.42 39.57 -46.94
CA ASP A 409 -45.54 39.16 -45.85
C ASP A 409 -45.59 40.17 -44.71
N TYR A 410 -45.54 39.62 -43.50
CA TYR A 410 -45.52 40.34 -42.23
C TYR A 410 -44.35 39.85 -41.40
N TRP A 411 -43.81 40.73 -40.55
CA TRP A 411 -42.67 40.42 -39.70
C TRP A 411 -43.13 40.30 -38.26
N PHE A 412 -42.45 39.44 -37.50
CA PHE A 412 -42.69 39.36 -36.07
C PHE A 412 -41.41 39.44 -35.28
N VAL A 413 -41.54 39.90 -34.04
CA VAL A 413 -40.56 39.74 -32.99
C VAL A 413 -41.24 39.01 -31.86
N VAL A 414 -40.64 37.92 -31.39
CA VAL A 414 -41.06 37.22 -30.19
C VAL A 414 -39.99 37.39 -29.14
N THR A 415 -40.40 37.72 -27.92
CA THR A 415 -39.54 37.83 -26.74
C THR A 415 -39.98 36.74 -25.76
N ARG A 416 -39.09 35.80 -25.48
CA ARG A 416 -39.31 34.74 -24.48
C ARG A 416 -39.14 35.28 -23.05
N ALA A 417 -39.57 34.50 -22.06
CA ALA A 417 -39.47 34.86 -20.63
C ALA A 417 -38.03 35.15 -20.17
N ASN A 418 -37.04 34.45 -20.74
CA ASN A 418 -35.62 34.66 -20.47
C ASN A 418 -35.02 35.90 -21.16
N GLY A 419 -35.84 36.70 -21.87
CA GLY A 419 -35.43 37.90 -22.58
C GLY A 419 -34.82 37.66 -23.96
N LEU A 420 -34.63 36.41 -24.38
CA LEU A 420 -34.18 36.11 -25.74
C LEU A 420 -35.24 36.53 -26.75
N THR A 421 -34.78 37.12 -27.86
CA THR A 421 -35.66 37.56 -28.94
C THR A 421 -35.39 36.79 -30.22
N TYR A 422 -36.45 36.41 -30.91
CA TYR A 422 -36.38 35.87 -32.26
C TYR A 422 -37.17 36.73 -33.22
N LYS A 423 -36.69 36.81 -34.47
CA LYS A 423 -37.32 37.58 -35.54
C LYS A 423 -37.54 36.69 -36.74
N GLY A 424 -38.71 36.80 -37.34
CA GLY A 424 -39.04 36.09 -38.56
C GLY A 424 -40.10 36.82 -39.37
N HIS A 425 -40.55 36.16 -40.43
CA HIS A 425 -41.66 36.63 -41.24
C HIS A 425 -42.59 35.46 -41.59
N PHE A 426 -43.84 35.79 -41.88
CA PHE A 426 -44.87 34.86 -42.33
C PHE A 426 -45.79 35.55 -43.34
N THR A 427 -46.51 34.76 -44.13
CA THR A 427 -47.42 35.28 -45.16
C THR A 427 -48.86 35.24 -44.65
N LEU A 428 -49.57 36.36 -44.71
CA LEU A 428 -51.02 36.38 -44.65
C LEU A 428 -51.54 36.08 -46.06
N LYS A 429 -52.35 35.03 -46.22
CA LYS A 429 -52.98 34.67 -47.49
C LYS A 429 -54.50 34.72 -47.35
N ARG A 430 -55.19 35.35 -48.29
CA ARG A 430 -56.65 35.29 -48.43
C ARG A 430 -57.04 34.85 -49.82
#